data_AF-A0A1M6CY60-F1
#
_entry.id   AF-A0A1M6CY60-F1
#
_cell.length_a   1.000
_cell.length_b   1.000
_cell.length_c   1.000
_cell.angle_alpha   90.00
_cell.angle_beta   90.00
_cell.angle_gamma   90.00
#
_symmetry.space_group_name_H-M   'P 1'
#
loop_
_entity.id
_entity.type
_entity.pdbx_description
1 polymer ?
#
loop_
_entity_poly.entity_id
_entity_poly.type
_entity_poly.pdbx_seq_one_letter_code
_entity_poly.pdbx_strand_id
1 'polypeptide(L)'
;MPLKIGSRIFVICLIVSAQISSAQSRYYCHDVDDSGIIKRAYESFEKDIFTHYKFGTDSIKTYRTFLAEVASLSIDLRKLPSERSIQLARQFKKVANNKNSIWIKLSEYENHEAYRKSYPTTSVNKKNEEEILIFNYRGGFIQCLKNSSDSDDFQEIVNALELDGNVSTSLIAQKIYYIPDKEFRGVEIKNFIAFDIYYSILMVIEKAFG
;
A
#
# COMPACT_ATOMS: atom_id res chain seq x y z
N MET A 1 -20.76 1.50 -68.19
CA MET A 1 -20.49 2.59 -67.23
C MET A 1 -20.81 2.10 -65.83
N PRO A 2 -19.82 1.94 -64.95
CA PRO A 2 -19.97 1.25 -63.67
C PRO A 2 -20.24 2.25 -62.54
N LEU A 3 -21.18 1.95 -61.66
CA LEU A 3 -21.31 2.65 -60.38
C LEU A 3 -21.56 1.64 -59.25
N LYS A 4 -20.63 1.69 -58.29
CA LYS A 4 -20.87 1.61 -56.85
C LYS A 4 -21.36 0.28 -56.28
N ILE A 5 -20.46 -0.69 -56.15
CA ILE A 5 -20.63 -1.77 -55.16
C ILE A 5 -19.39 -1.91 -54.24
N GLY A 6 -18.20 -1.45 -54.65
CA GLY A 6 -16.96 -1.65 -53.88
C GLY A 6 -16.72 -0.73 -52.68
N SER A 7 -17.53 0.30 -52.44
CA SER A 7 -17.21 1.33 -51.44
C SER A 7 -17.90 1.18 -50.09
N ARG A 8 -18.92 0.32 -49.96
CA ARG A 8 -19.72 0.23 -48.73
C ARG A 8 -19.27 -0.87 -47.76
N ILE A 9 -18.50 -1.85 -48.23
CA ILE A 9 -18.05 -2.96 -47.39
C ILE A 9 -16.78 -2.61 -46.61
N PHE A 10 -15.89 -1.78 -47.17
CA PHE A 10 -14.66 -1.36 -46.49
C PHE A 10 -14.87 -0.41 -45.31
N VAL A 11 -15.94 0.39 -45.32
CA VAL A 11 -16.24 1.33 -44.23
C VAL A 11 -16.81 0.60 -43.00
N ILE A 12 -17.49 -0.54 -43.19
CA ILE A 12 -18.10 -1.27 -42.08
C ILE A 12 -17.04 -2.06 -41.28
N CYS A 13 -16.00 -2.59 -41.94
CA CYS A 13 -14.89 -3.26 -41.23
C CYS A 13 -13.98 -2.31 -40.43
N LEU A 14 -13.91 -1.03 -40.81
CA LEU A 14 -13.13 -0.02 -40.08
C LEU A 14 -13.88 0.57 -38.86
N ILE A 15 -15.20 0.38 -38.77
CA ILE A 15 -15.99 0.86 -37.63
C ILE A 15 -16.02 -0.18 -36.50
N VAL A 16 -15.91 -1.48 -36.81
CA VAL A 16 -15.88 -2.55 -35.79
C VAL A 16 -14.52 -2.66 -35.10
N SER A 17 -13.45 -2.12 -35.68
CA SER A 17 -12.10 -2.12 -35.07
C SER A 17 -11.83 -0.94 -34.13
N ALA A 18 -12.78 0.01 -33.98
CA ALA A 18 -12.59 1.20 -33.14
C ALA A 18 -13.31 1.15 -31.77
N GLN A 19 -13.97 0.05 -31.41
CA GLN A 19 -14.76 -0.06 -30.17
C GLN A 19 -14.29 -1.12 -29.17
N ILE A 20 -13.10 -1.70 -29.36
CA ILE A 20 -12.38 -2.24 -28.20
C ILE A 20 -11.67 -1.06 -27.54
N SER A 21 -12.47 -0.12 -27.02
CA SER A 21 -12.01 0.69 -25.91
C SER A 21 -11.69 -0.32 -24.81
N SER A 22 -10.40 -0.49 -24.56
CA SER A 22 -9.92 -1.10 -23.35
C SER A 22 -10.57 -0.37 -22.18
N ALA A 23 -11.68 -0.92 -21.69
CA ALA A 23 -12.05 -0.75 -20.30
C ALA A 23 -10.95 -1.46 -19.51
N GLN A 24 -9.78 -0.82 -19.40
CA GLN A 24 -8.91 -1.04 -18.26
C GLN A 24 -9.76 -0.60 -17.07
N SER A 25 -10.48 -1.55 -16.47
CA SER A 25 -10.92 -1.37 -15.10
C SER A 25 -9.62 -1.22 -14.30
N ARG A 26 -9.20 0.02 -14.06
CA ARG A 26 -8.27 0.30 -12.97
C ARG A 26 -8.98 -0.21 -11.74
N TYR A 27 -8.61 -1.39 -11.28
CA TYR A 27 -9.15 -1.98 -10.07
C TYR A 27 -8.83 -0.99 -8.96
N TYR A 28 -9.83 -0.27 -8.45
CA TYR A 28 -9.61 0.63 -7.34
C TYR A 28 -9.42 -0.25 -6.11
N CYS A 29 -8.17 -0.51 -5.73
CA CYS A 29 -7.88 -1.34 -4.57
C CYS A 29 -8.46 -0.78 -3.26
N HIS A 30 -8.92 0.47 -3.25
CA HIS A 30 -9.69 1.07 -2.17
C HIS A 30 -11.07 0.44 -1.96
N ASP A 31 -11.63 -0.25 -2.96
CA ASP A 31 -12.97 -0.85 -2.91
C ASP A 31 -13.05 -2.07 -1.97
N VAL A 32 -11.91 -2.54 -1.43
CA VAL A 32 -11.88 -3.54 -0.35
C VAL A 32 -12.40 -2.98 0.98
N ASP A 33 -12.60 -1.67 1.07
CA ASP A 33 -13.04 -0.98 2.28
C ASP A 33 -14.33 -0.18 2.04
N ASP A 34 -15.44 -0.75 2.49
CA ASP A 34 -16.77 -0.13 2.43
C ASP A 34 -16.87 1.18 3.25
N SER A 35 -15.98 1.40 4.21
CA SER A 35 -16.00 2.60 5.08
C SER A 35 -15.30 3.81 4.47
N GLY A 36 -14.54 3.62 3.39
CA GLY A 36 -13.68 4.64 2.78
C GLY A 36 -12.58 5.17 3.71
N ILE A 37 -12.24 4.47 4.80
CA ILE A 37 -11.10 4.78 5.65
C ILE A 37 -9.78 4.70 4.87
N ILE A 38 -9.62 3.74 3.95
CA ILE A 38 -8.39 3.59 3.14
C ILE A 38 -8.18 4.82 2.28
N LYS A 39 -9.21 5.25 1.53
CA LYS A 39 -9.12 6.44 0.69
C LYS A 39 -8.77 7.70 1.51
N ARG A 40 -9.49 7.91 2.61
CA ARG A 40 -9.25 9.06 3.50
C ARG A 40 -7.85 9.03 4.12
N ALA A 41 -7.34 7.84 4.43
CA ALA A 41 -6.01 7.63 4.98
C ALA A 41 -4.91 7.96 3.96
N TYR A 42 -5.05 7.48 2.73
CA TYR A 42 -4.14 7.81 1.64
C TYR A 42 -4.11 9.32 1.35
N GLU A 43 -5.29 9.97 1.25
CA GLU A 43 -5.38 11.42 1.06
C GLU A 43 -4.74 12.21 2.21
N SER A 44 -4.90 11.75 3.46
CA SER A 44 -4.29 12.38 4.63
C SER A 44 -2.76 12.26 4.61
N PHE A 45 -2.24 11.08 4.28
CA PHE A 45 -0.81 10.82 4.12
C PHE A 45 -0.18 11.71 3.03
N GLU A 46 -0.78 11.74 1.84
CA GLU A 46 -0.36 12.61 0.73
C GLU A 46 -0.29 14.06 1.18
N LYS A 47 -1.35 14.55 1.82
CA LYS A 47 -1.37 15.93 2.33
C LYS A 47 -0.24 16.19 3.32
N ASP A 48 0.02 15.28 4.25
CA ASP A 48 1.03 15.43 5.29
C ASP A 48 2.43 15.52 4.69
N ILE A 49 2.84 14.57 3.83
CA ILE A 49 4.18 14.59 3.24
C ILE A 49 4.40 15.79 2.32
N PHE A 50 3.41 16.18 1.53
CA PHE A 50 3.54 17.34 0.64
C PHE A 50 3.58 18.66 1.41
N THR A 51 2.83 18.77 2.51
CA THR A 51 2.86 19.94 3.39
C THR A 51 4.20 20.05 4.13
N HIS A 52 4.77 18.91 4.54
CA HIS A 52 6.02 18.85 5.27
C HIS A 52 7.23 19.22 4.39
N TYR A 53 7.39 18.57 3.23
CA TYR A 53 8.57 18.75 2.38
C TYR A 53 8.50 19.94 1.42
N LYS A 54 7.30 20.40 1.04
CA LYS A 54 7.07 21.61 0.22
C LYS A 54 7.80 21.63 -1.12
N PHE A 55 8.00 20.48 -1.77
CA PHE A 55 8.58 20.41 -3.12
C PHE A 55 7.56 20.69 -4.25
N GLY A 56 6.48 21.41 -3.96
CA GLY A 56 5.42 21.70 -4.93
C GLY A 56 4.72 20.42 -5.39
N THR A 57 4.68 20.19 -6.69
CA THR A 57 4.02 19.02 -7.30
C THR A 57 4.99 17.88 -7.63
N ASP A 58 6.27 17.97 -7.22
CA ASP A 58 7.26 16.92 -7.46
C ASP A 58 7.01 15.71 -6.56
N SER A 59 6.15 14.82 -7.03
CA SER A 59 5.76 13.61 -6.29
C SER A 59 6.93 12.66 -6.09
N ILE A 60 7.81 12.47 -7.07
CA ILE A 60 8.94 11.53 -6.93
C ILE A 60 9.87 12.03 -5.83
N LYS A 61 10.27 13.30 -5.88
CA LYS A 61 11.16 13.87 -4.89
C LYS A 61 10.55 13.83 -3.49
N THR A 62 9.28 14.21 -3.36
CA THR A 62 8.57 14.22 -2.06
C THR A 62 8.57 12.84 -1.41
N TYR A 63 8.18 11.82 -2.16
CA TYR A 63 8.13 10.45 -1.67
C TYR A 63 9.53 9.86 -1.41
N ARG A 64 10.50 10.10 -2.30
CA ARG A 64 11.89 9.62 -2.11
C ARG A 64 12.54 10.25 -0.88
N THR A 65 12.32 11.54 -0.63
CA THR A 65 12.81 12.20 0.59
C THR A 65 12.17 11.60 1.83
N PHE A 66 10.85 11.39 1.83
CA PHE A 66 10.16 10.68 2.90
C PHE A 66 10.79 9.31 3.18
N LEU A 67 10.95 8.47 2.14
CA LEU A 67 11.54 7.14 2.26
C LEU A 67 12.98 7.18 2.77
N ALA A 68 13.79 8.14 2.32
CA ALA A 68 15.17 8.30 2.77
C ALA A 68 15.25 8.67 4.26
N GLU A 69 14.37 9.55 4.74
CA GLU A 69 14.31 9.91 6.15
C GLU A 69 13.82 8.75 7.03
N VAL A 70 12.86 7.96 6.55
CA VAL A 70 12.42 6.74 7.24
C VAL A 70 13.55 5.70 7.27
N ALA A 71 14.22 5.45 6.15
CA ALA A 71 15.30 4.48 6.06
C ALA A 71 16.50 4.85 6.95
N SER A 72 16.79 6.14 7.08
CA SER A 72 17.85 6.67 7.94
C SER A 72 17.41 6.95 9.39
N LEU A 73 16.15 6.70 9.73
CA LEU A 73 15.56 6.98 11.04
C LEU A 73 15.72 8.46 11.48
N SER A 74 15.78 9.38 10.52
CA SER A 74 16.00 10.81 10.75
C SER A 74 14.72 11.65 10.74
N ILE A 75 13.58 11.02 10.45
CA ILE A 75 12.28 11.67 10.36
C ILE A 75 11.79 12.23 11.71
N ASP A 76 11.36 13.50 11.74
CA ASP A 76 10.72 14.11 12.91
C ASP A 76 9.23 13.72 12.98
N LEU A 77 8.99 12.59 13.61
CA LEU A 77 7.66 12.00 13.73
C LEU A 77 6.68 12.89 14.51
N ARG A 78 7.12 13.90 15.28
CA ARG A 78 6.19 14.82 15.98
C ARG A 78 5.62 15.90 15.08
N LYS A 79 6.27 16.18 13.94
CA LYS A 79 5.89 17.29 13.04
C LYS A 79 5.28 16.83 11.73
N LEU A 80 5.53 15.60 11.32
CA LEU A 80 5.02 15.08 10.06
C LEU A 80 3.50 14.81 10.08
N PRO A 81 2.96 14.01 11.03
CA PRO A 81 1.56 13.62 10.96
C PRO A 81 0.63 14.75 11.40
N SER A 82 -0.45 14.93 10.64
CA SER A 82 -1.56 15.76 11.09
C SER A 82 -2.43 15.01 12.10
N GLU A 83 -3.20 15.78 12.88
CA GLU A 83 -4.22 15.24 13.79
C GLU A 83 -5.18 14.27 13.09
N ARG A 84 -5.51 14.56 11.82
CA ARG A 84 -6.36 13.69 11.00
C ARG A 84 -5.71 12.31 10.77
N SER A 85 -4.43 12.26 10.41
CA SER A 85 -3.70 11.00 10.20
C SER A 85 -3.58 10.20 11.49
N ILE A 86 -3.36 10.86 12.63
CA ILE A 86 -3.33 10.23 13.96
C ILE A 86 -4.70 9.62 14.29
N GLN A 87 -5.80 10.34 14.06
CA GLN A 87 -7.15 9.82 14.27
C GLN A 87 -7.48 8.63 13.36
N LEU A 88 -7.00 8.63 12.12
CA LEU A 88 -7.16 7.50 11.20
C LEU A 88 -6.37 6.28 11.67
N ALA A 89 -5.14 6.44 12.18
CA ALA A 89 -4.39 5.35 12.82
C ALA A 89 -5.16 4.75 14.01
N ARG A 90 -5.76 5.60 14.86
CA ARG A 90 -6.61 5.15 15.97
C ARG A 90 -7.84 4.38 15.50
N GLN A 91 -8.46 4.80 14.39
CA GLN A 91 -9.58 4.07 13.80
C GLN A 91 -9.14 2.70 13.26
N PHE A 92 -7.99 2.61 12.60
CA PHE A 92 -7.41 1.35 12.17
C PHE A 92 -7.20 0.36 13.31
N LYS A 93 -6.66 0.81 14.46
CA LYS A 93 -6.55 -0.04 15.67
C LYS A 93 -7.89 -0.60 16.13
N LYS A 94 -8.95 0.20 16.11
CA LYS A 94 -10.29 -0.22 16.56
C LYS A 94 -10.90 -1.30 15.66
N VAL A 95 -10.61 -1.26 14.37
CA VAL A 95 -11.14 -2.21 13.39
C VAL A 95 -10.19 -3.36 13.06
N ALA A 96 -9.03 -3.44 13.71
CA ALA A 96 -7.99 -4.42 13.40
C ALA A 96 -8.45 -5.88 13.56
N ASN A 97 -9.44 -6.15 14.43
CA ASN A 97 -10.02 -7.48 14.61
C ASN A 97 -11.06 -7.86 13.53
N ASN A 98 -11.38 -6.95 12.60
CA ASN A 98 -12.25 -7.26 11.48
C ASN A 98 -11.49 -8.10 10.45
N LYS A 99 -12.10 -9.15 9.91
CA LYS A 99 -11.51 -10.00 8.86
C LYS A 99 -11.15 -9.22 7.59
N ASN A 100 -11.80 -8.09 7.34
CA ASN A 100 -11.52 -7.21 6.20
C ASN A 100 -10.47 -6.12 6.54
N SER A 101 -9.87 -6.17 7.72
CA SER A 101 -8.81 -5.24 8.12
C SER A 101 -7.57 -5.42 7.25
N ILE A 102 -6.96 -4.30 6.88
CA ILE A 102 -5.63 -4.27 6.24
C ILE A 102 -4.49 -4.49 7.26
N TRP A 103 -4.83 -4.58 8.54
CA TRP A 103 -3.92 -4.83 9.65
C TRP A 103 -4.19 -6.19 10.26
N ILE A 104 -3.13 -6.88 10.67
CA ILE A 104 -3.17 -8.17 11.35
C ILE A 104 -2.23 -8.13 12.56
N LYS A 105 -2.49 -8.97 13.55
CA LYS A 105 -1.61 -9.12 14.71
C LYS A 105 -0.34 -9.86 14.29
N LEU A 106 0.82 -9.41 14.75
CA LEU A 106 2.10 -10.06 14.44
C LEU A 106 2.11 -11.53 14.87
N SER A 107 1.51 -11.83 16.03
CA SER A 107 1.34 -13.19 16.56
C SER A 107 0.61 -14.13 15.60
N GLU A 108 -0.40 -13.63 14.88
CA GLU A 108 -1.15 -14.41 13.90
C GLU A 108 -0.28 -14.72 12.66
N TYR A 109 0.61 -13.79 12.29
CA TYR A 109 1.54 -13.97 11.18
C TYR A 109 2.61 -15.03 11.48
N GLU A 110 3.23 -14.93 12.65
CA GLU A 110 4.26 -15.87 13.13
C GLU A 110 3.70 -17.30 13.29
N ASN A 111 2.48 -17.43 13.79
CA ASN A 111 1.82 -18.72 13.94
C ASN A 111 1.63 -19.42 12.58
N HIS A 112 1.27 -18.69 11.52
CA HIS A 112 1.17 -19.26 10.18
C HIS A 112 2.52 -19.77 9.64
N GLU A 113 3.64 -19.17 10.04
CA GLU A 113 4.98 -19.68 9.70
C GLU A 113 5.38 -20.88 10.56
N ALA A 114 5.02 -20.89 11.84
CA ALA A 114 5.25 -22.02 12.75
C ALA A 114 4.52 -23.30 12.29
N TYR A 115 3.33 -23.18 11.70
CA TYR A 115 2.65 -24.32 11.07
C TYR A 115 3.40 -24.88 9.83
N ARG A 116 4.23 -24.07 9.16
CA ARG A 116 5.06 -24.51 8.03
C ARG A 116 6.40 -25.10 8.47
N LYS A 117 6.88 -24.76 9.66
CA LYS A 117 8.11 -25.30 10.27
C LYS A 117 7.74 -26.16 11.47
N SER A 118 7.52 -27.46 11.24
CA SER A 118 7.15 -28.43 12.27
C SER A 118 8.25 -28.59 13.34
N TYR A 119 8.26 -27.73 14.36
CA TYR A 119 8.96 -27.92 15.63
C TYR A 119 8.12 -27.32 16.75
N PRO A 120 8.08 -27.94 17.94
CA PRO A 120 7.20 -27.52 19.01
C PRO A 120 7.78 -26.28 19.70
N THR A 121 7.15 -25.13 19.50
CA THR A 121 7.44 -23.93 20.29
C THR A 121 6.48 -23.83 21.47
N THR A 122 7.08 -23.76 22.65
CA THR A 122 6.45 -23.54 23.95
C THR A 122 5.61 -22.26 23.91
N SER A 123 4.30 -22.39 24.16
CA SER A 123 3.39 -21.25 24.28
C SER A 123 3.71 -20.44 25.54
N VAL A 124 4.52 -19.40 25.41
CA VAL A 124 4.73 -18.43 26.49
C VAL A 124 3.50 -17.53 26.54
N ASN A 125 2.68 -17.73 27.57
CA ASN A 125 1.54 -16.87 27.91
C ASN A 125 2.03 -15.43 28.18
N LYS A 126 2.04 -14.56 27.17
CA LYS A 126 2.19 -13.11 27.35
C LYS A 126 0.82 -12.47 27.62
N LYS A 127 0.37 -12.55 28.87
CA LYS A 127 -0.73 -11.72 29.38
C LYS A 127 -0.15 -10.35 29.77
N ASN A 128 -0.42 -9.31 28.96
CA ASN A 128 -0.28 -7.86 29.22
C ASN A 128 0.61 -7.04 28.27
N GLU A 129 1.15 -7.60 27.18
CA GLU A 129 1.76 -6.76 26.15
C GLU A 129 0.69 -6.30 25.15
N GLU A 130 0.70 -5.00 24.82
CA GLU A 130 -0.14 -4.49 23.73
C GLU A 130 0.24 -5.20 22.43
N GLU A 131 -0.76 -5.82 21.81
CA GLU A 131 -0.53 -6.62 20.63
C GLU A 131 -0.06 -5.74 19.46
N ILE A 132 1.08 -6.09 18.88
CA ILE A 132 1.67 -5.35 17.76
C ILE A 132 0.86 -5.68 16.50
N LEU A 133 0.31 -4.64 15.88
CA LEU A 133 -0.35 -4.73 14.59
C LEU A 133 0.65 -4.43 13.49
N ILE A 134 0.67 -5.30 12.47
CA ILE A 134 1.46 -5.13 11.25
C ILE A 134 0.52 -5.07 10.04
N PHE A 135 1.02 -4.57 8.93
CA PHE A 135 0.29 -4.60 7.67
C PHE A 135 0.07 -6.05 7.22
N ASN A 136 -1.14 -6.35 6.77
CA ASN A 136 -1.51 -7.72 6.39
C ASN A 136 -1.04 -8.02 4.97
N TYR A 137 0.20 -8.50 4.83
CA TYR A 137 0.80 -8.85 3.53
C TYR A 137 0.04 -9.94 2.75
N ARG A 138 -0.83 -10.71 3.42
CA ARG A 138 -1.68 -11.75 2.80
C ARG A 138 -3.13 -11.28 2.59
N GLY A 139 -3.44 -10.04 2.94
CA GLY A 139 -4.78 -9.45 2.86
C GLY A 139 -5.17 -9.01 1.45
N GLY A 140 -6.47 -8.89 1.20
CA GLY A 140 -6.99 -8.54 -0.14
C GLY A 140 -6.48 -7.20 -0.68
N PHE A 141 -6.24 -6.22 0.20
CA PHE A 141 -5.74 -4.90 -0.20
C PHE A 141 -4.37 -4.97 -0.88
N ILE A 142 -3.37 -5.54 -0.20
CA ILE A 142 -2.01 -5.64 -0.75
C ILE A 142 -1.92 -6.61 -1.93
N GLN A 143 -2.74 -7.68 -1.94
CA GLN A 143 -2.83 -8.56 -3.10
C GLN A 143 -3.38 -7.81 -4.32
N CYS A 144 -4.35 -6.91 -4.13
CA CYS A 144 -4.83 -6.03 -5.20
C CYS A 144 -3.72 -5.09 -5.70
N LEU A 145 -2.98 -4.43 -4.79
CA LEU A 145 -1.86 -3.54 -5.18
C LEU A 145 -0.79 -4.31 -5.96
N LYS A 146 -0.40 -5.49 -5.47
CA LYS A 146 0.59 -6.35 -6.13
C LYS A 146 0.16 -6.73 -7.55
N ASN A 147 -1.07 -7.25 -7.69
CA ASN A 147 -1.57 -7.78 -8.95
C ASN A 147 -1.96 -6.70 -9.97
N SER A 148 -2.09 -5.45 -9.53
CA SER A 148 -2.41 -4.30 -10.40
C SER A 148 -1.17 -3.50 -10.79
N SER A 149 -0.01 -3.78 -10.19
CA SER A 149 1.24 -3.06 -10.43
C SER A 149 2.00 -3.64 -11.62
N ASP A 150 2.48 -2.78 -12.52
CA ASP A 150 3.39 -3.15 -13.61
C ASP A 150 4.88 -3.20 -13.19
N SER A 151 5.18 -3.01 -11.90
CA SER A 151 6.56 -3.03 -11.36
C SER A 151 6.92 -4.41 -10.81
N ASP A 152 7.83 -5.11 -11.50
CA ASP A 152 8.37 -6.40 -11.07
C ASP A 152 9.08 -6.29 -9.71
N ASP A 153 9.86 -5.21 -9.52
CA ASP A 153 10.56 -4.92 -8.25
C ASP A 153 9.57 -4.80 -7.08
N PHE A 154 8.45 -4.09 -7.29
CA PHE A 154 7.40 -3.97 -6.28
C PHE A 154 6.75 -5.33 -5.98
N GLN A 155 6.43 -6.11 -7.01
CA GLN A 155 5.84 -7.44 -6.84
C GLN A 155 6.79 -8.37 -6.07
N GLU A 156 8.09 -8.33 -6.35
CA GLU A 156 9.10 -9.11 -5.63
C GLU A 156 9.19 -8.70 -4.15
N ILE A 157 9.17 -7.39 -3.85
CA ILE A 157 9.17 -6.90 -2.47
C ILE A 157 7.95 -7.43 -1.71
N VAL A 158 6.76 -7.35 -2.30
CA VAL A 158 5.53 -7.83 -1.66
C VAL A 158 5.56 -9.36 -1.47
N ASN A 159 6.02 -10.12 -2.48
CA ASN A 159 6.19 -11.58 -2.37
C ASN A 159 7.16 -11.97 -1.25
N ALA A 160 8.24 -11.21 -1.05
CA ALA A 160 9.16 -11.45 0.06
C ALA A 160 8.48 -11.19 1.42
N LEU A 161 7.71 -10.11 1.54
CA LEU A 161 7.00 -9.75 2.77
C LEU A 161 5.86 -10.72 3.10
N GLU A 162 5.23 -11.33 2.10
CA GLU A 162 4.27 -12.42 2.26
C GLU A 162 4.87 -13.68 2.90
N LEU A 163 6.16 -13.91 2.65
CA LEU A 163 6.91 -15.04 3.21
C LEU A 163 7.45 -14.73 4.60
N ASP A 164 7.96 -13.52 4.81
CA ASP A 164 8.48 -13.01 6.09
C ASP A 164 8.03 -11.56 6.28
N GLY A 165 6.99 -11.38 7.10
CA GLY A 165 6.40 -10.08 7.38
C GLY A 165 7.05 -9.35 8.55
N ASN A 166 8.00 -9.98 9.25
CA ASN A 166 8.68 -9.41 10.40
C ASN A 166 9.91 -8.60 9.97
N VAL A 167 9.68 -7.67 9.05
CA VAL A 167 10.72 -6.80 8.48
C VAL A 167 10.54 -5.39 9.00
N SER A 168 11.62 -4.77 9.46
CA SER A 168 11.58 -3.38 9.94
C SER A 168 11.16 -2.41 8.83
N THR A 169 10.32 -1.44 9.16
CA THR A 169 9.84 -0.41 8.23
C THR A 169 10.97 0.37 7.55
N SER A 170 12.10 0.60 8.22
CA SER A 170 13.26 1.28 7.62
C SER A 170 13.90 0.47 6.49
N LEU A 171 13.98 -0.85 6.65
CA LEU A 171 14.51 -1.73 5.59
C LEU A 171 13.55 -1.80 4.41
N ILE A 172 12.24 -1.85 4.67
CA ILE A 172 11.22 -1.78 3.62
C ILE A 172 11.33 -0.46 2.86
N ALA A 173 11.42 0.66 3.58
CA ALA A 173 11.59 1.99 2.99
C ALA A 173 12.84 2.07 2.09
N GLN A 174 13.95 1.48 2.52
CA GLN A 174 15.17 1.40 1.72
C GLN A 174 14.95 0.62 0.42
N LYS A 175 14.30 -0.55 0.46
CA LYS A 175 14.02 -1.34 -0.75
C LYS A 175 13.13 -0.58 -1.74
N ILE A 176 12.04 0.02 -1.24
CA ILE A 176 11.10 0.79 -2.06
C ILE A 176 11.77 2.04 -2.66
N TYR A 177 12.68 2.69 -1.92
CA TYR A 177 13.42 3.86 -2.40
C TYR A 177 14.20 3.57 -3.70
N TYR A 178 14.70 2.35 -3.88
CA TYR A 178 15.50 2.00 -5.07
C TYR A 178 14.70 1.56 -6.28
N ILE A 179 13.37 1.47 -6.19
CA ILE A 179 12.52 1.21 -7.36
C ILE A 179 12.75 2.31 -8.42
N PRO A 180 12.90 1.96 -9.71
CA PRO A 180 13.10 2.93 -10.78
C PRO A 180 11.98 3.97 -10.88
N ASP A 181 12.32 5.22 -11.21
CA ASP A 181 11.36 6.35 -11.28
C ASP A 181 10.16 6.11 -12.21
N LYS A 182 10.35 5.34 -13.28
CA LYS A 182 9.29 5.01 -14.23
C LYS A 182 8.18 4.18 -13.56
N GLU A 183 8.57 3.29 -12.64
CA GLU A 183 7.69 2.36 -11.91
C GLU A 183 7.15 3.02 -10.65
N PHE A 184 7.99 3.78 -9.95
CA PHE A 184 7.64 4.49 -8.70
C PHE A 184 6.44 5.43 -8.82
N ARG A 185 6.07 5.85 -10.03
CA ARG A 185 4.88 6.67 -10.30
C ARG A 185 3.56 5.92 -10.10
N GLY A 186 3.59 4.60 -10.05
CA GLY A 186 2.42 3.74 -9.82
C GLY A 186 1.68 4.11 -8.54
N VAL A 187 0.35 4.09 -8.61
CA VAL A 187 -0.51 4.38 -7.45
C VAL A 187 -0.40 3.27 -6.41
N GLU A 188 -0.04 2.07 -6.83
CA GLU A 188 0.15 0.86 -6.04
C GLU A 188 1.30 1.03 -5.05
N ILE A 189 2.47 1.46 -5.54
CA ILE A 189 3.65 1.71 -4.72
C ILE A 189 3.38 2.85 -3.74
N LYS A 190 2.71 3.92 -4.18
CA LYS A 190 2.34 5.05 -3.30
C LYS A 190 1.39 4.66 -2.18
N ASN A 191 0.40 3.83 -2.50
CA ASN A 191 -0.49 3.24 -1.51
C ASN A 191 0.28 2.37 -0.52
N PHE A 192 1.16 1.51 -1.02
CA PHE A 192 2.01 0.69 -0.16
C PHE A 192 2.84 1.54 0.81
N ILE A 193 3.46 2.63 0.34
CA ILE A 193 4.20 3.56 1.20
C ILE A 193 3.28 4.21 2.25
N ALA A 194 2.06 4.60 1.87
CA ALA A 194 1.10 5.17 2.81
C ALA A 194 0.80 4.20 3.96
N PHE A 195 0.50 2.94 3.64
CA PHE A 195 0.03 1.98 4.63
C PHE A 195 1.16 1.27 5.35
N ASP A 196 2.03 0.59 4.61
CA ASP A 196 3.05 -0.27 5.20
C ASP A 196 4.20 0.51 5.86
N ILE A 197 4.43 1.75 5.42
CA ILE A 197 5.46 2.61 5.99
C ILE A 197 4.84 3.66 6.91
N TYR A 198 4.07 4.59 6.36
CA TYR A 198 3.62 5.75 7.14
C TYR A 198 2.62 5.36 8.25
N TYR A 199 1.54 4.64 7.94
CA TYR A 199 0.59 4.23 8.96
C TYR A 199 1.14 3.16 9.89
N SER A 200 2.02 2.24 9.46
CA SER A 200 2.70 1.33 10.37
C SER A 200 3.49 2.09 11.45
N ILE A 201 4.21 3.15 11.08
CA ILE A 201 4.89 4.02 12.05
C ILE A 201 3.86 4.67 12.99
N LEU A 202 2.80 5.28 12.46
CA LEU A 202 1.77 5.92 13.29
C LEU A 202 1.06 4.96 14.24
N MET A 203 0.83 3.72 13.82
CA MET A 203 0.23 2.69 14.66
C MET A 203 1.11 2.39 15.88
N VAL A 204 2.43 2.55 15.79
CA VAL A 204 3.32 2.41 16.95
C VAL A 204 3.31 3.66 17.83
N ILE A 205 3.33 4.85 17.22
CA ILE A 205 3.59 6.10 17.96
C ILE A 205 2.34 6.92 18.34
N GLU A 206 1.14 6.60 17.86
CA GLU A 206 -0.05 7.46 18.02
C GLU A 206 -0.39 7.79 19.49
N LYS A 207 -0.02 6.91 20.42
CA LYS A 207 -0.21 7.15 21.87
C LYS A 207 0.62 8.30 22.41
N ALA A 208 1.73 8.63 21.75
CA ALA A 208 2.58 9.75 22.11
C ALA A 208 1.93 11.12 21.79
N PHE A 209 0.79 11.14 21.06
CA PHE A 209 0.13 12.37 20.62
C PHE A 209 -1.02 12.85 21.53
N GLY A 210 -1.32 12.15 22.63
CA GLY A 210 -2.37 12.56 23.58
C GLY A 210 -3.77 12.11 23.17
#